data_AF-A0A3E2NJF5-F1
#
_entry.id   AF-A0A3E2NJF5-F1
#
_cell.length_a   1.000
_cell.length_b   1.000
_cell.length_c   1.000
_cell.angle_alpha   90.00
_cell.angle_beta   90.00
_cell.angle_gamma   90.00
#
_symmetry.space_group_name_H-M   'P 1'
#
loop_
_entity.id
_entity.type
_entity.pdbx_description
1 polymer ?
#
loop_
_entity_poly.entity_id
_entity_poly.type
_entity_poly.pdbx_seq_one_letter_code
_entity_poly.pdbx_strand_id
1 'polypeptide(L)'
;MLGRVVSHIKANLLGVFIGFAVVSFIFEGLILTPGDFYATQFFGIIIVIIATRSKYRDRLQAQKRLKQKGLTHEDLSNIDFVKNWEVARRVGPLKYCFLQGGLSIGLITFPLSLMLFVFLVFFSADAEYFKALMYPLALVCLIVPYVTGVLIYAVRYQRNQHRFHKLTDPLNLNRY
;
A
#
# COMPACT_ATOMS: atom_id res chain seq x y z
N MET A 1 38.95 -16.36 12.56
CA MET A 1 38.49 -15.20 11.75
C MET A 1 37.27 -15.54 10.89
N LEU A 2 37.32 -16.63 10.11
CA LEU A 2 36.21 -17.13 9.27
C LEU A 2 34.85 -17.27 9.99
N GLY A 3 34.83 -17.73 11.24
CA GLY A 3 33.58 -17.88 12.00
C GLY A 3 32.80 -16.58 12.24
N ARG A 4 33.50 -15.45 12.43
CA ARG A 4 32.85 -14.13 12.60
C ARG A 4 32.27 -13.63 11.28
N VAL A 5 32.98 -13.87 10.17
CA VAL A 5 32.53 -13.50 8.83
C VAL A 5 31.27 -14.27 8.44
N VAL A 6 31.24 -15.59 8.68
CA VAL A 6 30.05 -16.42 8.41
C VAL A 6 28.86 -16.01 9.29
N SER A 7 29.10 -15.67 10.54
CA SER A 7 28.07 -15.12 11.44
C SER A 7 27.48 -13.80 10.89
N HIS A 8 28.33 -12.92 10.39
CA HIS A 8 27.90 -11.63 9.86
C HIS A 8 27.14 -11.75 8.54
N ILE A 9 27.56 -12.66 7.66
CA ILE A 9 26.86 -13.00 6.42
C ILE A 9 25.48 -13.59 6.73
N LYS A 10 25.36 -14.47 7.73
CA LYS A 10 24.06 -15.04 8.14
C LYS A 10 23.11 -13.99 8.71
N ALA A 11 23.63 -12.97 9.40
CA ALA A 11 22.83 -11.87 9.94
C ALA A 11 22.32 -10.92 8.84
N ASN A 12 23.12 -10.72 7.78
CA ASN A 12 22.84 -9.78 6.69
C ASN A 12 22.53 -10.47 5.36
N LEU A 13 21.99 -11.70 5.41
CA LEU A 13 21.80 -12.57 4.27
C LEU A 13 20.94 -11.91 3.17
N LEU A 14 19.90 -11.17 3.56
CA LEU A 14 19.06 -10.40 2.65
C LEU A 14 19.85 -9.32 1.89
N GLY A 15 20.71 -8.56 2.57
CA GLY A 15 21.55 -7.53 1.94
C GLY A 15 22.59 -8.13 0.99
N VAL A 16 23.15 -9.28 1.34
CA VAL A 16 24.10 -10.02 0.47
C VAL A 16 23.43 -10.47 -0.83
N PHE A 17 22.22 -11.03 -0.76
CA PHE A 17 21.48 -11.46 -1.96
C PHE A 17 21.00 -10.28 -2.83
N ILE A 18 20.62 -9.15 -2.22
CA ILE A 18 20.34 -7.91 -2.97
C ILE A 18 21.61 -7.45 -3.71
N GLY A 19 22.77 -7.47 -3.06
CA GLY A 19 24.05 -7.15 -3.69
C GLY A 19 24.33 -8.04 -4.90
N PHE A 20 24.13 -9.36 -4.78
CA PHE A 20 24.29 -10.29 -5.91
C PHE A 20 23.27 -10.06 -7.03
N ALA A 21 22.01 -9.76 -6.72
CA ALA A 21 21.01 -9.44 -7.73
C ALA A 21 21.36 -8.16 -8.52
N VAL A 22 21.85 -7.13 -7.85
CA VAL A 22 22.27 -5.86 -8.49
C VAL A 22 23.50 -6.08 -9.37
N VAL A 23 24.53 -6.79 -8.86
CA VAL A 23 25.73 -7.10 -9.65
C VAL A 23 25.39 -7.98 -10.87
N SER A 24 24.51 -8.96 -10.69
CA SER A 24 24.02 -9.82 -11.77
C SER A 24 23.26 -9.02 -12.82
N PHE A 25 22.39 -8.08 -12.40
CA PHE A 25 21.63 -7.23 -13.31
C PHE A 25 22.53 -6.29 -14.12
N ILE A 26 23.54 -5.68 -13.47
CA ILE A 26 24.53 -4.83 -14.14
C ILE A 26 25.36 -5.65 -15.12
N PHE A 27 25.81 -6.86 -14.73
CA PHE A 27 26.60 -7.73 -15.58
C PHE A 27 25.80 -8.25 -16.79
N GLU A 28 24.59 -8.77 -16.58
CA GLU A 28 23.71 -9.25 -17.65
C GLU A 28 23.24 -8.12 -18.56
N GLY A 29 22.96 -6.92 -18.02
CA GLY A 29 22.46 -5.78 -18.80
C GLY A 29 23.51 -5.00 -19.59
N LEU A 30 24.79 -5.02 -19.17
CA LEU A 30 25.87 -4.30 -19.85
C LEU A 30 26.79 -5.19 -20.70
N ILE A 31 26.98 -6.46 -20.33
CA ILE A 31 28.01 -7.32 -20.92
C ILE A 31 27.41 -8.44 -21.79
N LEU A 32 26.25 -8.97 -21.40
CA LEU A 32 25.53 -9.98 -22.18
C LEU A 32 24.41 -9.30 -22.99
N THR A 33 24.18 -9.76 -24.21
CA THR A 33 23.14 -9.23 -25.09
C THR A 33 21.75 -9.34 -24.43
N PRO A 34 20.79 -8.46 -24.77
CA PRO A 34 19.56 -8.19 -24.00
C PRO A 34 18.47 -9.30 -24.09
N GLY A 35 18.86 -10.56 -24.26
CA GLY A 35 17.96 -11.68 -24.49
C GLY A 35 17.21 -12.11 -23.23
N ASP A 36 17.91 -12.48 -22.16
CA ASP A 36 17.27 -13.09 -20.99
C ASP A 36 18.07 -12.91 -19.70
N PHE A 37 17.45 -12.25 -18.70
CA PHE A 37 18.03 -11.98 -17.37
C PHE A 37 17.87 -13.16 -16.40
N TYR A 38 18.33 -14.36 -16.77
CA TYR A 38 18.07 -15.58 -16.01
C TYR A 38 18.68 -15.56 -14.59
N ALA A 39 19.91 -15.07 -14.42
CA ALA A 39 20.54 -15.04 -13.10
C ALA A 39 19.89 -13.96 -12.22
N THR A 40 19.55 -12.80 -12.78
CA THR A 40 18.80 -11.77 -12.05
C THR A 40 17.44 -12.27 -11.58
N GLN A 41 16.70 -12.99 -12.43
CA GLN A 41 15.42 -13.60 -12.06
C GLN A 41 15.58 -14.62 -10.93
N PHE A 42 16.60 -15.49 -11.00
CA PHE A 42 16.89 -16.47 -9.96
C PHE A 42 17.20 -15.83 -8.60
N PHE A 43 18.05 -14.79 -8.57
CA PHE A 43 18.32 -14.05 -7.34
C PHE A 43 17.09 -13.29 -6.83
N GLY A 44 16.25 -12.76 -7.72
CA GLY A 44 14.97 -12.15 -7.37
C GLY A 44 14.05 -13.10 -6.61
N ILE A 45 13.90 -14.34 -7.09
CA ILE A 45 13.08 -15.37 -6.42
C ILE A 45 13.64 -15.69 -5.03
N ILE A 46 14.96 -15.85 -4.91
CA ILE A 46 15.62 -16.12 -3.62
C ILE A 46 15.40 -14.97 -2.62
N ILE A 47 15.50 -13.72 -3.06
CA ILE A 47 15.21 -12.53 -2.24
C ILE A 47 13.77 -12.57 -1.72
N VAL A 48 12.80 -12.87 -2.58
CA VAL A 48 11.38 -12.97 -2.18
C VAL A 48 11.18 -14.04 -1.10
N ILE A 49 11.79 -15.21 -1.26
CA ILE A 49 11.69 -16.31 -0.29
C ILE A 49 12.31 -15.90 1.06
N ILE A 50 13.52 -15.34 1.04
CA ILE A 50 14.22 -14.90 2.26
C ILE A 50 13.46 -13.78 2.96
N ALA A 51 12.98 -12.78 2.22
CA ALA A 51 12.21 -11.66 2.76
C ALA A 51 10.90 -12.15 3.40
N THR A 52 10.19 -13.07 2.72
CA THR A 52 8.96 -13.67 3.25
C THR A 52 9.23 -14.44 4.53
N ARG A 53 10.29 -15.25 4.57
CA ARG A 53 10.68 -16.02 5.76
C ARG A 53 11.11 -15.13 6.92
N SER A 54 11.88 -14.06 6.65
CA SER A 54 12.28 -13.07 7.66
C SER A 54 11.04 -12.42 8.27
N LYS A 55 10.15 -11.90 7.42
CA LYS A 55 8.91 -11.25 7.85
C LYS A 55 8.01 -12.19 8.66
N TYR A 56 7.96 -13.48 8.31
CA TYR A 56 7.24 -14.49 9.07
C TYR A 56 7.88 -14.73 10.46
N ARG A 57 9.21 -14.82 10.52
CA ARG A 57 9.95 -14.96 11.80
C ARG A 57 9.75 -13.74 12.70
N ASP A 58 9.80 -12.54 12.14
CA ASP A 58 9.60 -11.29 12.87
C ASP A 58 8.18 -11.23 13.45
N ARG A 59 7.18 -11.63 12.67
CA ARG A 59 5.79 -11.78 13.14
C ARG A 59 5.67 -12.80 14.28
N LEU A 60 6.31 -13.96 14.16
CA LEU A 60 6.31 -14.98 15.23
C LEU A 60 7.00 -14.48 16.51
N GLN A 61 8.11 -13.76 16.38
CA GLN A 61 8.80 -13.20 17.55
C GLN A 61 7.98 -12.09 18.20
N ALA A 62 7.33 -11.24 17.41
CA ALA A 62 6.39 -10.26 17.92
C ALA A 62 5.25 -10.96 18.70
N GLN A 63 4.66 -12.01 18.14
CA GLN A 63 3.63 -12.80 18.83
C GLN A 63 4.10 -13.39 20.15
N LYS A 64 5.31 -13.97 20.20
CA LYS A 64 5.88 -14.52 21.43
C LYS A 64 6.11 -13.44 22.49
N ARG A 65 6.63 -12.27 22.10
CA ARG A 65 6.83 -11.12 23.01
C ARG A 65 5.51 -10.61 23.58
N LEU A 66 4.41 -10.72 22.84
CA LEU A 66 3.07 -10.33 23.30
C LEU A 66 2.48 -11.32 24.28
N LYS A 67 2.59 -12.62 23.97
CA LYS A 67 2.21 -13.67 24.92
C LYS A 67 2.96 -13.56 26.25
N GLN A 68 4.26 -13.23 26.21
CA GLN A 68 5.06 -13.02 27.43
C GLN A 68 4.58 -11.83 28.28
N LYS A 69 3.92 -10.85 27.68
CA LYS A 69 3.35 -9.68 28.37
C LYS A 69 1.88 -9.87 28.75
N GLY A 70 1.30 -11.05 28.49
CA GLY A 70 -0.14 -11.31 28.68
C GLY A 70 -1.04 -10.55 27.72
N LEU A 71 -0.49 -9.89 26.70
CA LEU A 71 -1.24 -9.07 25.74
C LEU A 71 -1.71 -9.95 24.58
N THR A 72 -2.99 -9.79 24.22
CA THR A 72 -3.53 -10.37 22.99
C THR A 72 -3.14 -9.53 21.77
N HIS A 73 -3.27 -10.09 20.57
CA HIS A 73 -3.12 -9.31 19.33
C HIS A 73 -4.16 -8.19 19.22
N GLU A 74 -5.34 -8.42 19.79
CA GLU A 74 -6.42 -7.44 19.79
C GLU A 74 -6.05 -6.24 20.66
N ASP A 75 -5.43 -6.47 21.83
CA ASP A 75 -4.94 -5.40 22.71
C ASP A 75 -3.90 -4.54 22.01
N LEU A 76 -2.95 -5.15 21.29
CA LEU A 76 -2.01 -4.39 20.47
C LEU A 76 -2.70 -3.56 19.41
N SER A 77 -3.62 -4.18 18.66
CA SER A 77 -4.37 -3.48 17.61
C SER A 77 -5.13 -2.29 18.18
N ASN A 78 -5.68 -2.43 19.39
CA ASN A 78 -6.38 -1.37 20.10
C ASN A 78 -5.42 -0.28 20.58
N ILE A 79 -4.26 -0.63 21.15
CA ILE A 79 -3.23 0.33 21.58
C ILE A 79 -2.67 1.10 20.38
N ASP A 80 -2.29 0.40 19.32
CA ASP A 80 -1.78 1.00 18.08
C ASP A 80 -2.85 1.87 17.41
N PHE A 81 -4.12 1.44 17.45
CA PHE A 81 -5.24 2.25 16.97
C PHE A 81 -5.35 3.55 17.76
N VAL A 82 -5.40 3.50 19.10
CA VAL A 82 -5.52 4.69 19.97
C VAL A 82 -4.32 5.62 19.78
N LYS A 83 -3.10 5.08 19.74
CA LYS A 83 -1.86 5.86 19.56
C LYS A 83 -1.81 6.57 18.21
N ASN A 84 -2.23 5.89 17.15
CA ASN A 84 -2.20 6.46 15.80
C ASN A 84 -3.48 7.24 15.46
N TRP A 85 -4.52 7.19 16.29
CA TRP A 85 -5.82 7.81 16.01
C TRP A 85 -5.72 9.32 15.84
N GLU A 86 -4.92 10.01 16.67
CA GLU A 86 -4.76 11.47 16.55
C GLU A 86 -4.14 11.87 15.20
N VAL A 87 -3.13 11.11 14.76
CA VAL A 87 -2.48 11.31 13.46
C VAL A 87 -3.47 10.98 12.34
N ALA A 88 -4.19 9.86 12.44
CA ALA A 88 -5.21 9.45 11.47
C ALA A 88 -6.38 10.45 11.40
N ARG A 89 -6.74 11.11 12.50
CA ARG A 89 -7.76 12.16 12.54
C ARG A 89 -7.30 13.41 11.81
N ARG A 90 -6.06 13.85 12.03
CA ARG A 90 -5.51 15.06 11.37
C ARG A 90 -5.27 14.84 9.88
N VAL A 91 -4.71 13.71 9.50
CA VAL A 91 -4.29 13.42 8.11
C VAL A 91 -5.38 12.70 7.31
N GLY A 92 -6.39 12.15 7.99
CA GLY A 92 -7.45 11.32 7.42
C GLY A 92 -8.18 11.95 6.24
N PRO A 93 -8.71 13.19 6.34
CA PRO A 93 -9.46 13.80 5.24
C PRO A 93 -8.60 13.92 3.98
N LEU A 94 -7.35 14.33 4.14
CA LEU A 94 -6.42 14.52 3.02
C LEU A 94 -6.03 13.17 2.40
N LYS A 95 -5.69 12.19 3.23
CA LYS A 95 -5.28 10.85 2.77
C LYS A 95 -6.44 10.09 2.09
N TYR A 96 -7.65 10.16 2.61
CA TYR A 96 -8.78 9.43 2.05
C TYR A 96 -9.38 10.13 0.83
N CYS A 97 -9.52 11.46 0.83
CA CYS A 97 -10.11 12.16 -0.30
C CYS A 97 -9.16 12.23 -1.50
N PHE A 98 -7.85 12.46 -1.27
CA PHE A 98 -6.89 12.68 -2.35
C PHE A 98 -6.06 11.45 -2.70
N LEU A 99 -5.55 10.71 -1.71
CA LEU A 99 -4.56 9.66 -1.96
C LEU A 99 -5.17 8.26 -2.14
N GLN A 100 -6.18 7.89 -1.33
CA GLN A 100 -6.63 6.49 -1.22
C GLN A 100 -8.03 6.19 -1.77
N GLY A 101 -8.93 7.18 -1.92
CA GLY A 101 -10.36 6.89 -2.05
C GLY A 101 -11.02 7.35 -3.35
N GLY A 102 -10.83 8.62 -3.72
CA GLY A 102 -11.69 9.24 -4.73
C GLY A 102 -10.92 9.87 -5.88
N LEU A 103 -10.16 10.91 -5.57
CA LEU A 103 -9.52 11.72 -6.60
C LEU A 103 -8.44 10.95 -7.36
N SER A 104 -7.66 10.10 -6.68
CA SER A 104 -6.62 9.29 -7.32
C SER A 104 -7.20 8.27 -8.31
N ILE A 105 -8.34 7.66 -7.98
CA ILE A 105 -9.06 6.77 -8.90
C ILE A 105 -9.59 7.60 -10.08
N GLY A 106 -10.22 8.75 -9.82
CA GLY A 106 -10.71 9.65 -10.85
C GLY A 106 -9.60 10.14 -11.81
N LEU A 107 -8.42 10.45 -11.28
CA LEU A 107 -7.24 10.86 -12.04
C LEU A 107 -6.69 9.77 -12.95
N ILE A 108 -6.88 8.49 -12.60
CA ILE A 108 -6.47 7.36 -13.43
C ILE A 108 -7.58 7.01 -14.43
N THR A 109 -8.85 7.03 -14.01
CA THR A 109 -9.98 6.68 -14.88
C THR A 109 -10.30 7.75 -15.90
N PHE A 110 -10.06 9.03 -15.61
CA PHE A 110 -10.29 10.14 -16.52
C PHE A 110 -9.45 10.09 -17.82
N PRO A 111 -8.12 9.90 -17.81
CA PRO A 111 -7.35 9.78 -19.05
C PRO A 111 -7.71 8.52 -19.84
N LEU A 112 -8.06 7.42 -19.16
CA LEU A 112 -8.53 6.20 -19.82
C LEU A 112 -9.89 6.40 -20.50
N SER A 113 -10.84 7.05 -19.82
CA SER A 113 -12.15 7.35 -20.38
C SER A 113 -12.06 8.39 -21.50
N LEU A 114 -11.18 9.39 -21.37
CA LEU A 114 -10.87 10.36 -22.42
C LEU A 114 -10.26 9.69 -23.66
N MET A 115 -9.30 8.77 -23.49
CA MET A 115 -8.71 8.03 -24.61
C MET A 115 -9.75 7.20 -25.37
N LEU A 116 -10.59 6.45 -24.65
CA LEU A 116 -11.65 5.66 -25.25
C LEU A 116 -12.68 6.55 -25.96
N PHE A 117 -12.98 7.71 -25.38
CA PHE A 117 -13.91 8.67 -25.96
C PHE A 117 -13.36 9.35 -27.22
N VAL A 118 -12.09 9.79 -27.21
CA VAL A 118 -11.41 10.32 -28.40
C VAL A 118 -11.33 9.27 -29.51
N PHE A 119 -11.07 8.00 -29.15
CA PHE A 119 -11.09 6.91 -30.10
C PHE A 119 -12.48 6.77 -30.75
N LEU A 120 -13.56 6.76 -29.95
CA LEU A 120 -14.94 6.68 -30.49
C LEU A 120 -15.29 7.89 -31.38
N VAL A 121 -14.88 9.09 -31.00
CA VAL A 121 -15.16 10.34 -31.76
C VAL A 121 -14.34 10.43 -33.03
N PHE A 122 -13.12 9.86 -33.08
CA PHE A 122 -12.37 9.78 -34.34
C PHE A 122 -13.13 8.97 -35.40
N PHE A 123 -14.01 8.05 -34.97
CA PHE A 123 -14.89 7.26 -35.84
C PHE A 123 -16.29 7.87 -36.03
N SER A 124 -16.69 8.89 -35.26
CA SER A 124 -17.98 9.58 -35.40
C SER A 124 -17.77 11.07 -35.73
N ALA A 125 -18.12 11.48 -36.95
CA ALA A 125 -17.74 12.75 -37.56
C ALA A 125 -18.33 14.05 -36.93
N ASP A 126 -18.85 14.02 -35.70
CA ASP A 126 -19.58 15.14 -35.08
C ASP A 126 -18.83 15.78 -33.90
N ALA A 127 -18.16 16.91 -34.18
CA ALA A 127 -17.40 17.67 -33.20
C ALA A 127 -18.28 18.40 -32.15
N GLU A 128 -19.55 18.66 -32.44
CA GLU A 128 -20.47 19.25 -31.45
C GLU A 128 -20.85 18.25 -30.35
N TYR A 129 -20.98 16.98 -30.72
CA TYR A 129 -21.24 15.89 -29.78
C TYR A 129 -20.08 15.71 -28.79
N PHE A 130 -18.85 15.93 -29.24
CA PHE A 130 -17.64 15.90 -28.40
C PHE A 130 -17.70 16.94 -27.27
N LYS A 131 -18.06 18.19 -27.57
CA LYS A 131 -18.14 19.25 -26.55
C LYS A 131 -19.25 18.99 -25.54
N ALA A 132 -20.39 18.46 -26.00
CA ALA A 132 -21.54 18.15 -25.14
C ALA A 132 -21.23 17.02 -24.14
N LEU A 133 -20.43 16.03 -24.53
CA LEU A 133 -20.09 14.88 -23.67
C LEU A 133 -18.82 15.05 -22.84
N MET A 134 -17.89 15.92 -23.22
CA MET A 134 -16.67 16.17 -22.44
C MET A 134 -16.96 16.69 -21.02
N TYR A 135 -17.90 17.62 -20.88
CA TYR A 135 -18.29 18.16 -19.58
C TYR A 135 -18.87 17.11 -18.60
N PRO A 136 -19.89 16.33 -18.97
CA PRO A 136 -20.40 15.28 -18.10
C PRO A 136 -19.38 14.17 -17.85
N LEU A 137 -18.51 13.84 -18.82
CA LEU A 137 -17.44 12.87 -18.62
C LEU A 137 -16.44 13.34 -17.55
N ALA A 138 -15.98 14.58 -17.61
CA ALA A 138 -15.10 15.15 -16.60
C ALA A 138 -15.79 15.20 -15.22
N LEU A 139 -17.06 15.57 -15.18
CA LEU A 139 -17.85 15.62 -13.95
C LEU A 139 -17.98 14.23 -13.30
N VAL A 140 -18.32 13.21 -14.10
CA VAL A 140 -18.46 11.84 -13.61
C VAL A 140 -17.11 11.24 -13.21
N CYS A 141 -16.03 11.51 -13.95
CA CYS A 141 -14.74 10.92 -13.63
C CYS A 141 -14.01 11.61 -12.47
N LEU A 142 -14.28 12.88 -12.18
CA LEU A 142 -13.57 13.62 -11.13
C LEU A 142 -14.43 13.86 -9.89
N ILE A 143 -15.67 14.34 -10.07
CA ILE A 143 -16.52 14.75 -8.95
C ILE A 143 -17.13 13.53 -8.27
N VAL A 144 -17.64 12.55 -9.03
CA VAL A 144 -18.29 11.38 -8.43
C VAL A 144 -17.31 10.58 -7.56
N PRO A 145 -16.10 10.20 -8.01
CA PRO A 145 -15.13 9.52 -7.15
C PRO A 145 -14.73 10.33 -5.93
N TYR A 146 -14.56 11.65 -6.07
CA TYR A 146 -14.27 12.52 -4.95
C TYR A 146 -15.37 12.46 -3.88
N VAL A 147 -16.64 12.66 -4.27
CA VAL A 147 -17.79 12.60 -3.36
C VAL A 147 -17.92 11.22 -2.72
N THR A 148 -17.73 10.15 -3.50
CA THR A 148 -17.71 8.78 -2.98
C THR A 148 -16.60 8.58 -1.94
N GLY A 149 -15.40 9.11 -2.19
CA GLY A 149 -14.28 9.08 -1.24
C GLY A 149 -14.60 9.81 0.07
N VAL A 150 -15.23 10.98 -0.02
CA VAL A 150 -15.69 11.76 1.14
C VAL A 150 -16.72 10.98 1.95
N LEU A 151 -17.71 10.36 1.31
CA LEU A 151 -18.74 9.57 1.98
C LEU A 151 -18.16 8.35 2.69
N ILE A 152 -17.27 7.60 2.02
CA ILE A 152 -16.57 6.46 2.62
C ILE A 152 -15.76 6.90 3.84
N TYR A 153 -15.06 8.04 3.74
CA TYR A 153 -14.31 8.60 4.85
C TYR A 153 -15.23 8.97 6.02
N ALA A 154 -16.35 9.64 5.78
CA ALA A 154 -17.30 10.03 6.81
C ALA A 154 -17.82 8.81 7.60
N VAL A 155 -18.21 7.75 6.91
CA VAL A 155 -18.68 6.51 7.55
C VAL A 155 -17.56 5.84 8.36
N ARG A 156 -16.35 5.75 7.81
CA ARG A 156 -15.20 5.18 8.53
C ARG A 156 -14.81 6.03 9.74
N TYR A 157 -14.86 7.34 9.60
CA TYR A 157 -14.56 8.28 10.67
C TYR A 157 -15.51 8.07 11.85
N GLN A 158 -16.82 8.02 11.60
CA GLN A 158 -17.82 7.81 12.65
C GLN A 158 -17.62 6.46 13.37
N ARG A 159 -17.37 5.37 12.63
CA ARG A 159 -17.09 4.06 13.22
C ARG A 159 -15.83 4.07 14.08
N ASN A 160 -14.75 4.66 13.59
CA ASN A 160 -13.48 4.72 14.32
C ASN A 160 -13.59 5.65 15.54
N GLN A 161 -14.34 6.74 15.44
CA GLN A 161 -14.60 7.62 16.57
C GLN A 161 -15.36 6.89 17.68
N HIS A 162 -16.40 6.11 17.33
CA HIS A 162 -17.11 5.29 18.31
C HIS A 162 -16.19 4.23 18.95
N ARG A 163 -15.36 3.56 18.14
CA ARG A 163 -14.35 2.61 18.65
C ARG A 163 -13.36 3.29 19.60
N PHE A 164 -12.89 4.49 19.26
CA PHE A 164 -11.98 5.26 20.10
C PHE A 164 -12.62 5.58 21.45
N HIS A 165 -13.83 6.14 21.46
CA HIS A 165 -14.54 6.42 22.72
C HIS A 165 -14.69 5.16 23.57
N LYS A 166 -15.07 4.02 22.98
CA LYS A 166 -15.17 2.74 23.70
C LYS A 166 -13.84 2.32 24.34
N LEU A 167 -12.72 2.52 23.65
CA LEU A 167 -11.36 2.16 24.07
C LEU A 167 -10.69 3.18 25.01
N THR A 168 -11.22 4.40 25.12
CA THR A 168 -10.68 5.43 26.03
C THR A 168 -11.60 5.74 27.21
N ASP A 169 -12.84 5.26 27.21
CA ASP A 169 -13.78 5.48 28.30
C ASP A 169 -13.32 4.77 29.59
N PRO A 170 -13.01 5.50 30.68
CA PRO A 170 -12.59 4.92 31.95
C PRO A 170 -13.72 4.22 32.71
N LEU A 171 -14.99 4.51 32.39
CA LEU A 171 -16.16 3.91 33.04
C LEU A 171 -16.62 2.62 32.36
N ASN A 172 -16.02 2.25 31.23
CA ASN A 172 -16.35 1.06 30.49
C ASN A 172 -15.70 -0.17 31.15
N LEU A 173 -16.33 -0.65 32.23
CA LEU A 173 -15.85 -1.74 33.11
C LEU A 173 -15.86 -3.15 32.47
N ASN A 174 -16.43 -3.32 31.27
CA ASN A 174 -16.42 -4.59 30.52
C ASN A 174 -15.07 -4.87 29.82
N ARG A 175 -13.94 -4.50 30.42
CA ARG A 175 -12.59 -4.68 29.84
C ARG A 175 -11.85 -5.93 30.31
N TYR A 176 -12.51 -6.82 31.04
CA TYR A 176 -11.95 -8.09 31.50
C TYR A 176 -12.96 -9.22 31.29
#